data_AF-A0A952NGM0-F1
#
_entry.id   AF-A0A952NGM0-F1
#
_cell.length_a   1.000
_cell.length_b   1.000
_cell.length_c   1.000
_cell.angle_alpha   90.00
_cell.angle_beta   90.00
_cell.angle_gamma   90.00
#
_symmetry.space_group_name_H-M   'P 1'
#
loop_
_entity.id
_entity.type
_entity.pdbx_description
1 polymer ?
#
loop_
_entity_poly.entity_id
_entity_poly.type
_entity_poly.pdbx_seq_one_letter_code
_entity_poly.pdbx_strand_id
1 'polypeptide(L)'
;MDLRPSNRVRNSLPTNIKRPHIGVSPYGYCIIRGSLVEVPKEQEVIRLVLKLRSENKTLSAIAEHLNKHRVKPRNAKRWDHSTVNSIIKRNIKKQSKEDHYDSK
;
A
#
# COMPACT_ATOMS: atom_id res chain seq x y z
N MET A 1 15.29 -9.70 20.12
CA MET A 1 15.48 -8.44 19.39
C MET A 1 16.34 -8.77 18.18
N ASP A 2 15.74 -9.11 17.03
CA ASP A 2 16.51 -9.53 15.86
C ASP A 2 17.00 -8.29 15.10
N LEU A 3 18.26 -7.93 15.37
CA LEU A 3 18.98 -6.86 14.71
C LEU A 3 19.27 -7.22 13.26
N ARG A 4 19.19 -6.20 12.40
CA ARG A 4 19.37 -6.32 10.94
C ARG A 4 20.77 -6.84 10.59
N PRO A 5 20.90 -7.87 9.74
CA PRO A 5 22.21 -8.29 9.24
C PRO A 5 22.83 -7.21 8.34
N SER A 6 24.15 -7.05 8.47
CA SER A 6 24.97 -6.10 7.68
C SER A 6 24.74 -6.27 6.17
N ASN A 7 24.94 -5.19 5.39
CA ASN A 7 24.85 -5.21 3.93
C ASN A 7 25.73 -6.31 3.31
N ARG A 8 26.86 -6.64 3.94
CA ARG A 8 27.77 -7.71 3.51
C ARG A 8 27.11 -9.09 3.55
N VAL A 9 26.36 -9.37 4.63
CA VAL A 9 25.61 -10.63 4.82
C VAL A 9 24.39 -10.66 3.90
N ARG A 10 23.74 -9.51 3.68
CA ARG A 10 22.57 -9.40 2.80
C ARG A 10 22.85 -9.86 1.36
N ASN A 11 24.05 -9.63 0.85
CA ASN A 11 24.43 -9.97 -0.52
C ASN A 11 24.90 -11.42 -0.68
N SER A 12 25.22 -12.12 0.42
CA SER A 12 25.66 -13.53 0.39
C SER A 12 24.53 -14.53 0.71
N LEU A 13 23.34 -14.07 1.13
CA LEU A 13 22.20 -14.93 1.40
C LEU A 13 21.50 -15.36 0.11
N PRO A 14 21.05 -16.64 0.00
CA PRO A 14 20.33 -17.12 -1.17
C PRO A 14 19.06 -16.30 -1.42
N THR A 15 18.76 -16.06 -2.70
CA THR A 15 17.66 -15.18 -3.15
C THR A 15 16.26 -15.71 -2.80
N ASN A 16 16.15 -16.98 -2.39
CA ASN A 16 14.88 -17.65 -2.08
C ASN A 16 14.37 -17.45 -0.64
N ILE A 17 15.10 -16.70 0.21
CA ILE A 17 14.62 -16.37 1.56
C ILE A 17 13.65 -15.19 1.47
N LYS A 18 12.40 -15.36 1.91
CA LYS A 18 11.45 -14.25 2.06
C LYS A 18 12.04 -13.22 3.02
N ARG A 19 12.43 -12.06 2.48
CA ARG A 19 13.05 -10.99 3.26
C ARG A 19 11.97 -10.21 4.00
N PRO A 20 12.16 -9.91 5.30
CA PRO A 20 11.23 -9.05 6.01
C PRO A 20 11.16 -7.69 5.31
N HIS A 21 9.97 -7.11 5.23
CA HIS A 21 9.80 -5.81 4.58
C HIS A 21 10.48 -4.73 5.43
N ILE A 22 11.46 -4.05 4.84
CA ILE A 22 12.28 -3.03 5.51
C ILE A 22 12.00 -1.70 4.83
N GLY A 23 11.35 -0.77 5.53
CA GLY A 23 11.02 0.56 5.03
C GLY A 23 9.63 1.04 5.47
N VAL A 24 9.19 2.18 4.92
CA VAL A 24 7.86 2.73 5.19
C VAL A 24 6.79 1.81 4.62
N SER A 25 5.85 1.40 5.47
CA SER A 25 4.72 0.59 5.03
C SER A 25 3.80 1.40 4.12
N PRO A 26 3.33 0.82 3.01
CA PRO A 26 2.32 1.44 2.17
C PRO A 26 1.04 1.72 2.96
N TYR A 27 0.25 2.69 2.49
CA TYR A 27 -1.09 2.91 3.01
C TYR A 27 -1.97 1.66 2.82
N GLY A 28 -2.77 1.31 3.82
CA GLY A 28 -3.51 0.05 3.89
C GLY A 28 -2.80 -1.04 4.68
N TYR A 29 -1.50 -0.87 4.97
CA TYR A 29 -0.69 -1.91 5.56
C TYR A 29 0.17 -1.35 6.69
N CYS A 30 0.50 -2.19 7.67
CA CYS A 30 1.50 -1.93 8.70
C CYS A 30 2.52 -3.08 8.71
N ILE A 31 3.70 -2.83 9.28
CA ILE A 31 4.73 -3.86 9.43
C ILE A 31 4.72 -4.28 10.90
N ILE A 32 4.36 -5.52 11.16
CA ILE A 32 4.37 -6.11 12.50
C ILE A 32 5.36 -7.28 12.45
N ARG A 33 6.45 -7.17 13.23
CA ARG A 33 7.50 -8.20 13.30
C ARG A 33 8.08 -8.61 11.94
N GLY A 34 8.26 -7.63 11.04
CA GLY A 34 8.80 -7.87 9.69
C GLY A 34 7.80 -8.39 8.66
N SER A 35 6.56 -8.67 9.07
CA SER A 35 5.46 -9.08 8.21
C SER A 35 4.56 -7.90 7.87
N LEU A 36 4.14 -7.82 6.61
CA LEU A 36 3.18 -6.82 6.14
C LEU A 36 1.76 -7.30 6.52
N VAL A 37 1.07 -6.54 7.37
CA VAL A 37 -0.28 -6.84 7.86
C VAL A 37 -1.23 -5.76 7.36
N GLU A 38 -2.42 -6.16 6.94
CA GLU A 38 -3.47 -5.24 6.49
C GLU A 38 -4.12 -4.50 7.66
N VAL A 39 -4.35 -3.20 7.49
CA VAL A 39 -5.04 -2.35 8.48
C VAL A 39 -6.48 -2.15 8.01
N PRO A 40 -7.50 -2.75 8.67
CA PRO A 40 -8.88 -2.75 8.19
C PRO A 40 -9.43 -1.35 7.87
N LYS A 41 -9.19 -0.38 8.75
CA LYS A 41 -9.61 1.02 8.57
C LYS A 41 -9.03 1.67 7.32
N GLU A 42 -7.74 1.43 7.05
CA GLU A 42 -7.08 1.99 5.86
C GLU A 42 -7.50 1.21 4.60
N GLN A 43 -7.78 -0.10 4.72
CA GLN A 43 -8.31 -0.91 3.63
C GLN A 43 -9.71 -0.49 3.18
N GLU A 44 -10.59 -0.11 4.11
CA GLU A 44 -11.90 0.47 3.79
C GLU A 44 -11.78 1.72 2.93
N VAL A 45 -10.82 2.60 3.26
CA VAL A 45 -10.53 3.80 2.48
C VAL A 45 -10.01 3.44 1.08
N ILE A 46 -9.14 2.43 0.96
CA ILE A 46 -8.66 1.94 -0.34
C ILE A 46 -9.82 1.42 -1.19
N ARG A 47 -10.72 0.61 -0.61
CA ARG A 47 -11.92 0.11 -1.30
C ARG A 47 -12.81 1.26 -1.77
N LEU A 48 -13.01 2.27 -0.93
CA LEU A 48 -13.76 3.47 -1.31
C LEU A 48 -13.09 4.21 -2.48
N VAL A 49 -11.77 4.41 -2.43
CA VAL A 49 -11.01 5.05 -3.51
C VAL A 49 -11.14 4.28 -4.83
N LEU A 50 -11.04 2.95 -4.79
CA LEU A 50 -11.18 2.10 -5.96
C LEU A 50 -12.61 2.14 -6.53
N LYS A 51 -13.63 2.13 -5.67
CA LYS A 51 -15.02 2.30 -6.08
C LYS A 51 -15.24 3.64 -6.79
N LEU A 52 -14.80 4.75 -6.18
CA LEU A 52 -14.91 6.07 -6.79
C LEU A 52 -14.13 6.16 -8.12
N ARG A 53 -13.01 5.45 -8.24
CA ARG A 53 -12.25 5.37 -9.49
C ARG A 53 -13.01 4.59 -10.57
N SER A 54 -13.71 3.52 -10.21
CA SER A 54 -14.57 2.77 -11.14
C SER A 54 -15.75 3.60 -11.64
N GLU A 55 -16.22 4.56 -10.84
CA GLU A 55 -17.22 5.57 -11.21
C GLU A 55 -16.65 6.71 -12.09
N ASN A 56 -15.44 6.54 -12.65
CA ASN A 56 -14.72 7.53 -13.48
C ASN A 56 -14.48 8.90 -12.81
N LYS A 57 -14.51 8.98 -11.47
CA LYS A 57 -14.21 10.23 -10.77
C LYS A 57 -12.74 10.62 -10.94
N THR A 58 -12.50 11.94 -11.05
CA THR A 58 -11.14 12.49 -11.12
C THR A 58 -10.40 12.32 -9.79
N LEU A 59 -9.07 12.27 -9.85
CA LEU A 59 -8.23 12.10 -8.67
C LEU A 59 -8.45 13.21 -7.63
N SER A 60 -8.62 14.45 -8.09
CA SER A 60 -8.89 15.61 -7.24
C SER A 60 -10.27 15.51 -6.58
N ALA A 61 -11.31 15.08 -7.32
CA ALA A 61 -12.64 14.87 -6.76
C ALA A 61 -12.64 13.78 -5.69
N ILE A 62 -11.86 12.71 -5.87
CA ILE A 62 -11.69 11.64 -4.86
C ILE A 62 -11.00 12.21 -3.61
N ALA A 63 -9.93 12.98 -3.77
CA ALA A 63 -9.22 13.59 -2.64
C ALA A 63 -10.13 14.57 -1.87
N GLU A 64 -10.91 15.38 -2.57
CA GLU A 64 -11.88 16.29 -1.97
C GLU A 64 -12.98 15.53 -1.21
N HIS A 65 -13.51 14.45 -1.78
CA HIS A 65 -14.47 13.59 -1.13
C HIS A 65 -13.92 13.02 0.19
N LEU A 66 -12.70 12.48 0.18
CA LEU A 66 -12.05 11.96 1.39
C LEU A 66 -11.82 13.03 2.46
N ASN A 67 -11.44 14.25 2.04
CA ASN A 67 -11.28 15.39 2.94
C ASN A 67 -12.63 15.84 3.53
N LYS A 68 -13.70 15.86 2.74
CA LYS A 68 -15.06 16.21 3.19
C LYS A 68 -15.62 15.20 4.19
N HIS A 69 -15.31 13.92 3.99
CA HIS A 69 -15.66 12.83 4.91
C HIS A 69 -14.74 12.74 6.16
N ARG A 70 -13.83 13.71 6.35
CA ARG A 70 -12.90 13.81 7.50
C ARG A 70 -12.01 12.56 7.68
N VAL A 71 -11.74 11.85 6.60
CA VAL A 71 -10.80 10.71 6.63
C VAL A 71 -9.39 11.27 6.76
N LYS A 72 -8.71 10.96 7.87
CA LYS A 72 -7.33 11.42 8.08
C LYS A 72 -6.33 10.56 7.29
N PRO A 73 -5.46 11.15 6.46
CA PRO A 73 -4.33 10.43 5.89
C PRO A 73 -3.29 10.11 6.97
N ARG A 74 -2.46 9.08 6.73
CA ARG A 74 -1.51 8.57 7.75
C ARG A 74 -0.46 9.60 8.17
N ASN A 75 0.16 10.28 7.19
CA ASN A 75 1.28 11.21 7.44
C ASN A 75 1.02 12.65 6.97
N ALA A 76 -0.12 12.90 6.32
CA ALA A 76 -0.42 14.20 5.71
C ALA A 76 -1.56 14.91 6.45
N LYS A 77 -1.63 16.24 6.30
CA LYS A 77 -2.72 17.04 6.87
C LYS A 77 -4.04 16.87 6.12
N ARG A 78 -3.98 16.60 4.81
CA ARG A 78 -5.11 16.45 3.89
C ARG A 78 -4.79 15.42 2.81
N TRP A 79 -5.82 14.86 2.20
CA TRP A 79 -5.69 14.03 1.01
C TRP A 79 -5.30 14.89 -0.19
N ASP A 80 -4.25 14.46 -0.88
CA ASP A 80 -3.78 15.04 -2.13
C ASP A 80 -4.00 14.06 -3.29
N HIS A 81 -4.22 14.58 -4.50
CA HIS A 81 -4.44 13.80 -5.72
C HIS A 81 -3.26 12.86 -6.00
N SER A 82 -2.03 13.25 -5.66
CA SER A 82 -0.83 12.44 -5.87
C SER A 82 -0.81 11.21 -4.98
N THR A 83 -1.28 11.36 -3.74
CA THR A 83 -1.41 10.25 -2.79
C THR A 83 -2.47 9.26 -3.26
N VAL A 84 -3.63 9.76 -3.71
CA VAL A 84 -4.70 8.94 -4.28
C VAL A 84 -4.22 8.17 -5.53
N ASN A 85 -3.52 8.85 -6.43
CA ASN A 85 -2.94 8.23 -7.63
C ASN A 85 -1.98 7.09 -7.28
N SER A 86 -1.13 7.31 -6.29
CA SER A 86 -0.14 6.32 -5.83
C SER A 86 -0.82 5.06 -5.27
N ILE A 87 -1.93 5.23 -4.54
CA ILE A 87 -2.74 4.11 -4.04
C ILE A 87 -3.36 3.33 -5.20
N ILE A 88 -3.97 4.02 -6.17
CA ILE A 88 -4.62 3.37 -7.32
C ILE A 88 -3.61 2.57 -8.14
N LYS A 89 -2.50 3.20 -8.55
CA LYS A 89 -1.43 2.53 -9.33
C LYS A 89 -0.90 1.29 -8.63
N ARG A 90 -0.74 1.34 -7.31
CA ARG A 90 -0.26 0.21 -6.51
C ARG A 90 -1.25 -0.96 -6.52
N ASN A 91 -2.55 -0.68 -6.39
CA ASN A 91 -3.58 -1.72 -6.37
C ASN A 91 -3.75 -2.37 -7.75
N ILE A 92 -3.70 -1.60 -8.84
CA ILE A 92 -3.72 -2.16 -10.21
C ILE A 92 -2.54 -3.12 -10.43
N LYS A 93 -1.34 -2.74 -9.98
CA LYS A 93 -0.15 -3.59 -10.07
C LYS A 93 -0.27 -4.87 -9.22
N LYS A 94 -1.02 -4.83 -8.11
CA LYS A 94 -1.27 -6.02 -7.28
C LYS A 94 -2.15 -7.01 -8.04
N GLN A 95 -3.25 -6.54 -8.63
CA GLN A 95 -4.15 -7.36 -9.44
C GLN A 95 -3.41 -8.13 -10.55
N SER A 96 -2.58 -7.42 -11.33
CA SER A 96 -1.81 -8.04 -12.43
C SER A 96 -0.83 -9.15 -12.01
N LYS A 97 -0.46 -9.21 -10.71
CA LYS A 97 0.44 -10.26 -10.19
C LYS A 97 -0.31 -11.47 -9.67
N GLU A 98 -1.53 -11.27 -9.18
CA GLU A 98 -2.40 -12.34 -8.71
C GLU A 98 -2.96 -13.13 -9.90
N ASP A 99 -3.36 -12.43 -10.98
CA ASP A 99 -3.85 -13.06 -12.22
C ASP A 99 -2.79 -13.96 -12.90
N HIS A 100 -1.50 -13.66 -12.71
CA HIS A 100 -0.41 -14.45 -13.28
C HIS A 100 -0.11 -15.75 -12.51
N TYR A 101 -0.58 -15.88 -11.26
CA TYR A 101 -0.37 -17.07 -10.44
C TYR A 101 -1.48 -18.13 -10.59
N ASP A 102 -2.67 -17.75 -11.07
CA ASP A 102 -3.85 -18.62 -11.15
C ASP A 102 -3.96 -19.41 -12.48
N SER A 103 -2.94 -19.31 -13.34
CA SER A 103 -2.86 -20.00 -14.64
C SER A 103 -1.84 -21.14 -14.68
N LYS A 104 -1.49 -21.74 -13.53
CA LYS A 104 -0.49 -22.82 -13.46
C LYS A 104 -0.96 -24.03 -12.66
#